data_AF-A0A7S1VV92-F1
#
_entry.id   AF-A0A7S1VV92-F1
#
_cell.length_a   1.000
_cell.length_b   1.000
_cell.length_c   1.000
_cell.angle_alpha   90.00
_cell.angle_beta   90.00
_cell.angle_gamma   90.00
#
_symmetry.space_group_name_H-M   'P 1'
#
loop_
_entity.id
_entity.type
_entity.pdbx_description
1 polymer ?
#
loop_
_entity_poly.entity_id
_entity_poly.type
_entity_poly.pdbx_seq_one_letter_code
_entity_poly.pdbx_strand_id
1 'polypeptide(L)'
;GPDTLKMELSKLGLKCGGTPLDRAKRYWLLKDVEKLSDLPQKVFAKKQKKKNSSTVDDDDDTTQQQQVSTSTTTRRVDLARQEAVVNALLDRVRPMLEATIRRLERRQTQTGKERDVELEQDLYGSDILLSSSQGDGTSNGTKRKKRKTLGNNNDDDDDSSDDDDSDDDDEDTPIYNPKGVPLGWDGKPIPYWLFKLHGLNHFYACEICGGESYRGRRNFEKHFAEAKHAHGMRCLGIPNTQHFHGVTTIQDAQELWEKLNNNLQENQFDGSKQEEYEDSHGNVMSRATYEDLARQGLL
;
A
#
# COMPACT_ATOMS: atom_id res chain seq x y z
N GLY A 1 -1.39 13.42 44.21
CA GLY A 1 -2.47 13.69 45.19
C GLY A 1 -2.25 12.91 46.48
N PRO A 2 -3.02 13.15 47.55
CA PRO A 2 -2.86 12.42 48.82
C PRO A 2 -3.07 10.90 48.65
N ASP A 3 -3.95 10.48 47.75
CA ASP A 3 -4.21 9.05 47.51
C ASP A 3 -3.13 8.38 46.65
N THR A 4 -2.52 9.10 45.72
CA THR A 4 -1.39 8.58 44.92
C THR A 4 -0.18 8.28 45.80
N LEU A 5 0.13 9.16 46.77
CA LEU A 5 1.16 8.94 47.77
C LEU A 5 0.90 7.70 48.63
N LYS A 6 -0.37 7.38 48.93
CA LYS A 6 -0.73 6.17 49.67
C LYS A 6 -0.43 4.92 48.87
N MET A 7 -0.79 4.93 47.59
CA MET A 7 -0.59 3.81 46.67
C MET A 7 0.89 3.54 46.43
N GLU A 8 1.69 4.58 46.18
CA GLU A 8 3.12 4.45 45.94
C GLU A 8 3.87 3.93 47.17
N LEU A 9 3.57 4.45 48.37
CA LEU A 9 4.15 3.93 49.61
C LEU A 9 3.75 2.48 49.87
N SER A 10 2.50 2.10 49.57
CA SER A 10 2.04 0.71 49.71
C SER A 10 2.73 -0.23 48.72
N LYS A 11 2.98 0.22 47.48
CA LYS A 11 3.70 -0.53 46.45
C LYS A 11 5.15 -0.80 46.85
N LEU A 12 5.77 0.15 47.54
CA LEU A 12 7.14 0.06 48.06
C LEU A 12 7.23 -0.64 49.45
N GLY A 13 6.11 -1.11 50.01
CA GLY A 13 6.10 -1.79 51.32
C GLY A 13 6.39 -0.88 52.53
N LEU A 14 6.35 0.44 52.33
CA LEU A 14 6.53 1.44 53.37
C LEU A 14 5.21 1.66 54.12
N LYS A 15 5.28 2.13 55.36
CA LYS A 15 4.08 2.48 56.14
C LYS A 15 3.27 3.54 55.39
N CYS A 16 1.99 3.25 55.12
CA CYS A 16 1.08 4.12 54.37
C CYS A 16 0.00 4.80 55.24
N GLY A 17 0.02 4.60 56.58
CA GLY A 17 -0.91 5.24 57.53
C GLY A 17 -0.46 6.63 58.02
N GLY A 18 -1.37 7.41 58.59
CA GLY A 18 -1.10 8.75 59.16
C GLY A 18 -1.49 9.91 58.24
N THR A 19 -1.07 11.13 58.62
CA THR A 19 -1.42 12.35 57.87
C THR A 19 -0.76 12.36 56.47
N PRO A 20 -1.30 13.08 55.48
CA PRO A 20 -0.68 13.20 54.15
C PRO A 20 0.76 13.72 54.19
N LEU A 21 1.07 14.61 55.15
CA LEU A 21 2.39 15.18 55.34
C LEU A 21 3.40 14.13 55.88
N ASP A 22 2.96 13.24 56.77
CA ASP A 22 3.80 12.13 57.23
C ASP A 22 4.09 11.10 56.12
N ARG A 23 3.12 10.90 55.21
CA ARG A 23 3.32 10.09 54.00
C ARG A 23 4.33 10.74 53.06
N ALA A 24 4.20 12.04 52.80
CA ALA A 24 5.15 12.79 51.97
C ALA A 24 6.58 12.77 52.57
N LYS A 25 6.73 12.92 53.90
CA LYS A 25 8.03 12.80 54.58
C LYS A 25 8.68 11.43 54.38
N ARG A 26 7.92 10.34 54.47
CA ARG A 26 8.43 8.98 54.23
C ARG A 26 8.81 8.77 52.78
N TYR A 27 8.01 9.32 51.86
CA TYR A 27 8.31 9.27 50.44
C TYR A 27 9.57 10.08 50.10
N TRP A 28 9.76 11.23 50.75
CA TRP A 28 10.93 12.09 50.55
C TRP A 28 12.25 11.43 50.97
N LEU A 29 12.23 10.48 51.90
CA LEU A 29 13.42 9.69 52.28
C LEU A 29 13.96 8.81 51.14
N LEU A 30 13.15 8.56 50.10
CA LEU A 30 13.58 7.81 48.90
C LEU A 30 14.37 8.67 47.91
N LYS A 31 14.39 10.00 48.08
CA LYS A 31 14.98 10.92 47.11
C LYS A 31 16.50 10.75 47.00
N ASP A 32 17.16 10.46 48.11
CA ASP A 32 18.62 10.43 48.22
C ASP A 32 19.16 9.01 48.48
N VAL A 33 18.34 7.97 48.27
CA VAL A 33 18.68 6.58 48.54
C VAL A 33 18.49 5.73 47.28
N GLU A 34 19.57 5.16 46.75
CA GLU A 34 19.55 4.34 45.53
C GLU A 34 18.94 2.94 45.74
N LYS A 35 19.01 2.38 46.95
CA LYS A 35 18.51 1.04 47.28
C LYS A 35 17.56 1.05 48.47
N LEU A 36 16.41 0.40 48.30
CA LEU A 36 15.36 0.35 49.33
C LEU A 36 15.81 -0.31 50.64
N SER A 37 16.90 -1.11 50.63
CA SER A 37 17.50 -1.75 51.80
C SER A 37 18.13 -0.80 52.80
N ASP A 38 18.52 0.40 52.36
CA ASP A 38 19.36 1.32 53.15
C ASP A 38 18.49 2.25 54.01
N LEU A 39 17.17 2.14 53.87
CA LEU A 39 16.19 2.86 54.67
C LEU A 39 16.01 2.22 56.06
N PRO A 40 15.78 3.02 57.11
CA PRO A 40 15.60 2.50 58.45
C PRO A 40 14.40 1.55 58.53
N GLN A 41 14.63 0.37 59.11
CA GLN A 41 13.66 -0.73 59.19
C GLN A 41 12.31 -0.36 59.86
N LYS A 42 12.30 0.76 60.62
CA LYS A 42 11.12 1.32 61.28
C LYS A 42 10.13 1.98 60.30
N VAL A 43 10.56 2.36 59.10
CA VAL A 43 9.72 2.99 58.06
C VAL A 43 8.93 1.94 57.28
N PHE A 44 9.42 0.71 57.23
CA PHE A 44 8.73 -0.42 56.63
C PHE A 44 7.51 -0.87 57.43
N ALA A 45 6.48 -1.34 56.73
CA ALA A 45 5.32 -1.95 57.35
C ALA A 45 5.73 -3.25 58.07
N LYS A 46 5.26 -3.46 59.31
CA LYS A 46 5.51 -4.72 60.03
C LYS A 46 4.78 -5.86 59.30
N LYS A 47 5.53 -6.90 58.91
CA LYS A 47 4.96 -8.14 58.37
C LYS A 47 4.22 -8.85 59.50
N GLN A 48 2.90 -8.99 59.40
CA GLN A 48 2.09 -9.69 60.40
C GLN A 48 2.50 -11.17 60.43
N LYS A 49 3.01 -11.64 61.58
CA LYS A 49 3.28 -13.06 61.84
C LYS A 49 1.96 -13.67 62.35
N LYS A 50 1.32 -14.56 61.58
CA LYS A 50 0.11 -15.29 62.04
C LYS A 50 0.48 -16.09 63.30
N LYS A 51 -0.27 -15.89 64.39
CA LYS A 51 -0.20 -16.70 65.62
C LYS A 51 -1.01 -17.98 65.41
N ASN A 52 -0.39 -19.14 65.62
CA ASN A 52 -1.13 -20.40 65.77
C ASN A 52 -1.53 -20.55 67.24
N SER A 53 -2.83 -20.45 67.54
CA SER A 53 -3.40 -20.91 68.81
C SER A 53 -4.18 -22.19 68.56
N SER A 54 -3.76 -23.25 69.24
CA SER A 54 -4.38 -24.56 69.27
C SER A 54 -5.70 -24.55 70.05
N THR A 55 -6.81 -24.82 69.36
CA THR A 55 -8.02 -25.45 69.92
C THR A 55 -8.71 -26.17 68.77
N VAL A 56 -8.98 -27.46 69.01
CA VAL A 56 -9.61 -28.43 68.12
C VAL A 56 -11.07 -28.07 67.92
N ASP A 57 -11.53 -27.98 66.67
CA ASP A 57 -12.89 -28.31 66.20
C ASP A 57 -12.85 -28.42 64.65
N ASP A 58 -13.55 -29.42 64.12
CA ASP A 58 -13.77 -29.76 62.69
C ASP A 58 -13.97 -28.55 61.76
N ASP A 59 -13.29 -28.52 60.59
CA ASP A 59 -13.92 -28.37 59.26
C ASP A 59 -12.87 -28.38 58.11
N ASP A 60 -13.32 -28.83 56.94
CA ASP A 60 -12.60 -29.09 55.69
C ASP A 60 -12.35 -27.79 54.89
N ASP A 61 -11.18 -27.13 55.01
CA ASP A 61 -10.76 -26.08 54.05
C ASP A 61 -9.25 -25.79 54.08
N THR A 62 -8.41 -26.72 53.59
CA THR A 62 -6.95 -26.45 53.42
C THR A 62 -6.45 -26.69 51.99
N THR A 63 -7.29 -27.17 51.08
CA THR A 63 -6.87 -27.50 49.70
C THR A 63 -6.95 -26.30 48.73
N GLN A 64 -7.66 -25.23 49.09
CA GLN A 64 -7.93 -24.12 48.14
C GLN A 64 -6.87 -23.01 48.14
N GLN A 65 -6.14 -22.76 49.23
CA GLN A 65 -5.18 -21.64 49.30
C GLN A 65 -3.83 -21.91 48.61
N GLN A 66 -3.41 -23.17 48.47
CA GLN A 66 -2.19 -23.52 47.72
C GLN A 66 -2.40 -23.44 46.20
N GLN A 67 -3.56 -23.87 45.70
CA GLN A 67 -3.86 -23.86 44.26
C GLN A 67 -3.95 -22.46 43.64
N VAL A 68 -4.42 -21.45 44.38
CA VAL A 68 -4.57 -20.07 43.86
C VAL A 68 -3.21 -19.35 43.73
N SER A 69 -2.26 -19.64 44.62
CA SER A 69 -0.92 -19.02 44.59
C SER A 69 -0.01 -19.61 43.52
N THR A 70 -0.09 -20.93 43.30
CA THR A 70 0.64 -21.63 42.22
C THR A 70 0.03 -21.34 40.86
N SER A 71 -1.30 -21.23 40.73
CA SER A 71 -1.98 -20.83 39.48
C SER A 71 -1.65 -19.38 39.07
N THR A 72 -1.56 -18.46 40.04
CA THR A 72 -1.16 -17.08 39.76
C THR A 72 0.31 -16.98 39.35
N THR A 73 1.18 -17.81 39.93
CA THR A 73 2.62 -17.84 39.61
C THR A 73 2.89 -18.50 38.26
N THR A 74 2.23 -19.61 37.96
CA THR A 74 2.27 -20.25 36.63
C THR A 74 1.74 -19.31 35.56
N ARG A 75 0.61 -18.62 35.79
CA ARG A 75 0.10 -17.59 34.89
C ARG A 75 1.08 -16.43 34.65
N ARG A 76 1.82 -16.00 35.68
CA ARG A 76 2.85 -14.96 35.54
C ARG A 76 4.06 -15.47 34.75
N VAL A 77 4.45 -16.73 34.95
CA VAL A 77 5.53 -17.37 34.19
C VAL A 77 5.13 -17.54 32.73
N ASP A 78 3.88 -17.92 32.46
CA ASP A 78 3.35 -18.04 31.10
C ASP A 78 3.28 -16.68 30.40
N LEU A 79 2.85 -15.62 31.10
CA LEU A 79 2.88 -14.25 30.59
C LEU A 79 4.32 -13.79 30.30
N ALA A 80 5.25 -14.01 31.22
CA ALA A 80 6.66 -13.66 31.01
C ALA A 80 7.27 -14.43 29.83
N ARG A 81 6.89 -15.69 29.65
CA ARG A 81 7.30 -16.49 28.48
C ARG A 81 6.74 -15.91 27.19
N GLN A 82 5.47 -15.51 27.18
CA GLN A 82 4.85 -14.86 26.02
C GLN A 82 5.51 -13.52 25.70
N GLU A 83 5.77 -12.68 26.69
CA GLU A 83 6.48 -11.40 26.52
C GLU A 83 7.88 -11.61 25.94
N ALA A 84 8.62 -12.61 26.42
CA ALA A 84 9.94 -12.95 25.88
C ALA A 84 9.87 -13.41 24.42
N VAL A 85 8.89 -14.27 24.07
CA VAL A 85 8.68 -14.73 22.69
C VAL A 85 8.28 -13.57 21.77
N VAL A 86 7.38 -12.70 22.23
CA VAL A 86 6.95 -11.51 21.46
C VAL A 86 8.14 -10.58 21.24
N ASN A 87 8.97 -10.32 22.24
CA ASN A 87 10.15 -9.48 22.08
C ASN A 87 11.16 -10.09 21.09
N ALA A 88 11.40 -11.40 21.17
CA ALA A 88 12.29 -12.08 20.23
C ALA A 88 11.75 -12.06 18.78
N LEU A 89 10.43 -12.17 18.59
CA LEU A 89 9.81 -12.03 17.27
C LEU A 89 9.83 -10.59 16.78
N LEU A 90 9.62 -9.62 17.67
CA LEU A 90 9.69 -8.19 17.34
C LEU A 90 11.07 -7.80 16.85
N ASP A 91 12.15 -8.34 17.41
CA ASP A 91 13.50 -8.05 16.93
C ASP A 91 13.73 -8.56 15.50
N ARG A 92 13.15 -9.71 15.13
CA ARG A 92 13.21 -10.23 13.74
C ARG A 92 12.34 -9.44 12.77
N VAL A 93 11.18 -8.98 13.21
CA VAL A 93 10.20 -8.27 12.38
C VAL A 93 10.41 -6.75 12.40
N ARG A 94 11.34 -6.24 13.22
CA ARG A 94 11.63 -4.82 13.40
C ARG A 94 11.84 -4.05 12.09
N PRO A 95 12.58 -4.58 11.11
CA PRO A 95 12.72 -3.90 9.82
C PRO A 95 11.39 -3.73 9.07
N MET A 96 10.50 -4.75 9.10
CA MET A 96 9.16 -4.65 8.52
C MET A 96 8.28 -3.70 9.30
N LEU A 97 8.37 -3.70 10.64
CA LEU A 97 7.64 -2.76 11.48
C LEU A 97 8.02 -1.32 11.14
N GLU A 98 9.32 -1.02 11.04
CA GLU A 98 9.80 0.31 10.66
C GLU A 98 9.37 0.70 9.23
N ALA A 99 9.37 -0.24 8.29
CA ALA A 99 8.86 -0.02 6.94
C ALA A 99 7.35 0.32 6.94
N THR A 100 6.54 -0.39 7.75
CA THR A 100 5.10 -0.11 7.87
C THR A 100 4.83 1.23 8.58
N ILE A 101 5.64 1.60 9.57
CA ILE A 101 5.56 2.92 10.22
C ILE A 101 5.83 4.03 9.19
N ARG A 102 6.95 3.94 8.45
CA ARG A 102 7.27 4.92 7.39
C ARG A 102 6.18 4.97 6.32
N ARG A 103 5.56 3.84 6.00
CA ARG A 103 4.43 3.77 5.08
C ARG A 103 3.22 4.54 5.63
N LEU A 104 2.87 4.35 6.90
CA LEU A 104 1.76 5.08 7.53
C LEU A 104 2.02 6.59 7.59
N GLU A 105 3.24 7.00 7.93
CA GLU A 105 3.65 8.41 7.92
C GLU A 105 3.52 9.03 6.52
N ARG A 106 3.99 8.34 5.47
CA ARG A 106 3.83 8.78 4.08
C ARG A 106 2.36 8.92 3.69
N ARG A 107 1.53 7.93 4.01
CA ARG A 107 0.08 7.93 3.72
C ARG A 107 -0.65 9.12 4.34
N GLN A 108 -0.16 9.65 5.46
CA GLN A 108 -0.77 10.82 6.12
C GLN A 108 -0.64 12.10 5.27
N THR A 109 0.38 12.20 4.43
CA THR A 109 0.64 13.36 3.54
C THR A 109 0.20 13.15 2.09
N GLN A 110 -0.29 11.96 1.77
CA GLN A 110 -0.55 11.51 0.39
C GLN A 110 -1.93 11.94 -0.12
N THR A 111 -1.98 12.35 -1.39
CA THR A 111 -3.23 12.69 -2.08
C THR A 111 -4.06 11.44 -2.42
N GLY A 112 -5.34 11.62 -2.78
CA GLY A 112 -6.22 10.50 -3.14
C GLY A 112 -5.68 9.64 -4.28
N LYS A 113 -5.24 10.27 -5.37
CA LYS A 113 -4.73 9.59 -6.56
C LYS A 113 -3.45 8.81 -6.28
N GLU A 114 -2.52 9.38 -5.51
CA GLU A 114 -1.27 8.69 -5.14
C GLU A 114 -1.53 7.46 -4.28
N ARG A 115 -2.54 7.52 -3.40
CA ARG A 115 -2.96 6.39 -2.57
C ARG A 115 -3.57 5.27 -3.40
N ASP A 116 -4.38 5.62 -4.40
CA ASP A 116 -4.98 4.65 -5.32
C ASP A 116 -3.89 3.94 -6.16
N VAL A 117 -2.88 4.68 -6.63
CA VAL A 117 -1.72 4.13 -7.34
C VAL A 117 -0.89 3.19 -6.44
N GLU A 118 -0.63 3.56 -5.19
CA GLU A 118 0.08 2.69 -4.24
C GLU A 118 -0.70 1.40 -3.97
N LEU A 119 -2.03 1.48 -3.88
CA LEU A 119 -2.89 0.30 -3.72
C LEU A 119 -2.84 -0.59 -4.98
N GLU A 120 -2.88 0.00 -6.18
CA GLU A 120 -2.71 -0.74 -7.42
C GLU A 120 -1.33 -1.43 -7.48
N GLN A 121 -0.25 -0.76 -7.08
CA GLN A 121 1.09 -1.35 -7.01
C GLN A 121 1.18 -2.50 -5.99
N ASP A 122 0.54 -2.38 -4.83
CA ASP A 122 0.48 -3.48 -3.85
C ASP A 122 -0.31 -4.69 -4.39
N LEU A 123 -1.38 -4.44 -5.14
CA LEU A 123 -2.30 -5.47 -5.62
C LEU A 123 -1.78 -6.21 -6.86
N TYR A 124 -1.02 -5.51 -7.70
CA TYR A 124 -0.53 -6.01 -8.99
C TYR A 124 1.00 -6.12 -9.08
N GLY A 125 1.75 -5.64 -8.08
CA GLY A 125 3.20 -5.54 -8.08
C GLY A 125 3.69 -4.20 -8.67
N SER A 126 4.89 -3.75 -8.28
CA SER A 126 5.54 -2.61 -8.93
C SER A 126 6.07 -3.03 -10.29
N ASP A 127 5.75 -2.28 -11.36
CA ASP A 127 6.30 -2.46 -12.71
C ASP A 127 7.81 -2.13 -12.75
N ILE A 128 8.66 -2.96 -12.13
CA ILE A 128 10.12 -2.75 -12.05
C ILE A 128 10.88 -3.36 -13.23
N LEU A 129 10.18 -3.97 -14.18
CA LEU A 129 10.78 -4.67 -15.33
C LEU A 129 10.86 -3.86 -16.63
N LEU A 130 10.37 -2.61 -16.67
CA LEU A 130 10.31 -1.84 -17.93
C LEU A 130 11.39 -0.76 -18.08
N SER A 131 12.45 -0.76 -17.26
CA SER A 131 13.55 0.23 -17.37
C SER A 131 14.95 -0.37 -17.54
N SER A 132 15.08 -1.70 -17.59
CA SER A 132 16.40 -2.36 -17.64
C SER A 132 16.75 -2.96 -19.01
N SER A 133 15.88 -2.85 -20.02
CA SER A 133 16.07 -3.54 -21.31
C SER A 133 15.61 -2.72 -22.53
N GLN A 134 16.07 -1.47 -22.68
CA GLN A 134 16.05 -0.80 -23.99
C GLN A 134 17.09 0.34 -24.09
N GLY A 135 18.23 0.01 -24.70
CA GLY A 135 18.97 0.84 -25.67
C GLY A 135 19.51 2.20 -25.23
N ASP A 136 20.80 2.23 -24.85
CA ASP A 136 21.65 3.39 -25.12
C ASP A 136 21.85 3.50 -26.65
N GLY A 137 21.31 4.57 -27.21
CA GLY A 137 21.30 4.86 -28.63
C GLY A 137 20.83 6.28 -28.90
N THR A 138 21.78 7.21 -28.85
CA THR A 138 21.81 8.45 -29.65
C THR A 138 21.12 9.71 -29.09
N SER A 139 21.99 10.56 -28.53
CA SER A 139 22.12 12.03 -28.68
C SER A 139 20.94 12.98 -28.46
N ASN A 140 21.12 13.87 -27.48
CA ASN A 140 20.93 15.33 -27.46
C ASN A 140 20.43 15.71 -26.06
N GLY A 141 21.10 16.49 -25.21
CA GLY A 141 22.14 17.47 -25.41
C GLY A 141 21.81 18.66 -24.52
N THR A 142 22.23 18.67 -23.25
CA THR A 142 22.31 19.91 -22.45
C THR A 142 23.50 19.88 -21.47
N LYS A 143 24.54 20.57 -21.92
CA LYS A 143 25.69 21.16 -21.20
C LYS A 143 25.52 21.29 -19.68
N ARG A 144 26.47 20.74 -18.89
CA ARG A 144 27.09 21.48 -17.76
C ARG A 144 28.37 20.86 -17.19
N LYS A 145 29.48 21.52 -17.53
CA LYS A 145 30.75 21.76 -16.80
C LYS A 145 31.50 20.59 -16.11
N LYS A 146 32.48 20.12 -16.86
CA LYS A 146 33.78 19.55 -16.44
C LYS A 146 34.50 20.46 -15.43
N ARG A 147 34.92 19.90 -14.27
CA ARG A 147 36.11 20.34 -13.52
C ARG A 147 37.03 19.13 -13.36
N LYS A 148 38.29 19.33 -13.71
CA LYS A 148 39.40 18.37 -13.76
C LYS A 148 40.42 18.79 -12.69
N THR A 149 40.77 17.90 -11.77
CA THR A 149 41.96 17.92 -10.87
C THR A 149 42.14 16.47 -10.39
N LEU A 150 42.94 15.62 -11.01
CA LEU A 150 44.38 15.37 -10.79
C LEU A 150 44.80 15.31 -9.30
N GLY A 151 45.22 14.13 -8.85
CA GLY A 151 45.89 13.90 -7.57
C GLY A 151 45.90 12.42 -7.17
N ASN A 152 46.97 11.71 -7.54
CA ASN A 152 47.35 10.40 -6.99
C ASN A 152 47.41 10.45 -5.46
N ASN A 153 47.09 9.33 -4.80
CA ASN A 153 47.95 8.68 -3.81
C ASN A 153 47.54 7.21 -3.70
N ASN A 154 48.53 6.34 -3.85
CA ASN A 154 48.47 4.92 -3.48
C ASN A 154 48.30 4.82 -1.97
N ASP A 155 47.54 3.83 -1.50
CA ASP A 155 47.89 3.04 -0.33
C ASP A 155 47.28 1.65 -0.53
N ASP A 156 48.17 0.67 -0.47
CA ASP A 156 47.91 -0.76 -0.50
C ASP A 156 47.11 -1.18 0.74
N ASP A 157 46.10 -2.05 0.58
CA ASP A 157 45.85 -3.08 1.59
C ASP A 157 45.16 -4.30 0.96
N ASP A 158 45.83 -5.40 1.24
CA ASP A 158 45.67 -6.80 0.89
C ASP A 158 44.61 -7.43 1.82
N ASP A 159 43.57 -8.05 1.26
CA ASP A 159 42.90 -9.18 1.91
C ASP A 159 42.21 -10.05 0.87
N SER A 160 43.02 -10.97 0.33
CA SER A 160 42.58 -12.16 -0.39
C SER A 160 42.13 -13.19 0.63
N SER A 161 40.83 -13.45 0.69
CA SER A 161 40.26 -14.64 1.33
C SER A 161 39.43 -15.38 0.29
N ASP A 162 40.05 -16.42 -0.26
CA ASP A 162 39.42 -17.50 -1.04
C ASP A 162 38.50 -18.37 -0.15
N ASP A 163 37.62 -19.10 -0.82
CA ASP A 163 36.82 -20.26 -0.37
C ASP A 163 35.49 -19.99 0.38
N ASP A 164 34.39 -19.94 -0.37
CA ASP A 164 33.42 -21.06 -0.35
C ASP A 164 32.62 -21.10 -1.67
N ASP A 165 33.01 -22.02 -2.54
CA ASP A 165 32.29 -22.47 -3.73
C ASP A 165 31.05 -23.24 -3.24
N SER A 166 29.91 -22.57 -3.17
CA SER A 166 28.61 -23.24 -3.15
C SER A 166 27.98 -23.08 -4.53
N ASP A 167 28.18 -24.10 -5.36
CA ASP A 167 27.35 -24.45 -6.51
C ASP A 167 25.87 -24.36 -6.10
N ASP A 168 25.21 -23.25 -6.44
CA ASP A 168 23.75 -23.13 -6.52
C ASP A 168 23.37 -22.78 -7.98
N ASP A 169 24.02 -23.48 -8.92
CA ASP A 169 23.69 -23.54 -10.36
C ASP A 169 22.39 -24.35 -10.63
N ASP A 170 21.37 -24.20 -9.77
CA ASP A 170 20.05 -24.81 -9.93
C ASP A 170 19.01 -23.85 -10.56
N GLU A 171 19.37 -22.59 -10.82
CA GLU A 171 18.45 -21.57 -11.39
C GLU A 171 18.21 -21.69 -12.92
N ASP A 172 18.94 -22.55 -13.63
CA ASP A 172 18.82 -22.73 -15.09
C ASP A 172 18.30 -24.13 -15.49
N THR A 173 17.53 -24.80 -14.62
CA THR A 173 16.78 -26.00 -15.04
C THR A 173 15.63 -25.61 -15.98
N PRO A 174 15.56 -26.13 -17.22
CA PRO A 174 14.45 -25.85 -18.14
C PRO A 174 13.12 -26.25 -17.49
N ILE A 175 12.35 -25.25 -17.06
CA ILE A 175 11.07 -25.45 -16.38
C ILE A 175 10.15 -26.23 -17.33
N TYR A 176 9.94 -27.52 -17.02
CA TYR A 176 9.13 -28.43 -17.83
C TYR A 176 7.67 -27.95 -17.86
N ASN A 177 7.32 -27.22 -18.92
CA ASN A 177 5.97 -26.69 -19.20
C ASN A 177 5.33 -27.42 -20.40
N PRO A 178 4.99 -28.72 -20.25
CA PRO A 178 4.46 -29.54 -21.34
C PRO A 178 3.09 -29.07 -21.86
N LYS A 179 2.40 -28.18 -21.12
CA LYS A 179 1.11 -27.61 -21.49
C LYS A 179 1.21 -26.17 -22.03
N GLY A 180 2.41 -25.59 -22.12
CA GLY A 180 2.63 -24.25 -22.66
C GLY A 180 1.83 -23.15 -21.95
N VAL A 181 1.48 -23.37 -20.68
CA VAL A 181 0.67 -22.42 -19.89
C VAL A 181 1.54 -21.19 -19.59
N PRO A 182 1.00 -19.96 -19.62
CA PRO A 182 1.75 -18.76 -19.26
C PRO A 182 2.42 -18.93 -17.88
N LEU A 183 3.68 -18.50 -17.78
CA LEU A 183 4.43 -18.53 -16.53
C LEU A 183 3.84 -17.48 -15.59
N GLY A 184 3.75 -17.83 -14.31
CA GLY A 184 3.35 -16.88 -13.27
C GLY A 184 4.48 -15.88 -12.99
N TRP A 185 4.22 -14.97 -12.07
CA TRP A 185 5.23 -14.08 -11.49
C TRP A 185 6.35 -14.82 -10.74
N ASP A 186 6.15 -16.10 -10.42
CA ASP A 186 7.11 -17.01 -9.77
C ASP A 186 7.98 -17.79 -10.79
N GLY A 187 7.89 -17.49 -12.09
CA GLY A 187 8.60 -18.21 -13.16
C GLY A 187 8.10 -19.64 -13.40
N LYS A 188 7.35 -20.23 -12.47
CA LYS A 188 6.72 -21.55 -12.59
C LYS A 188 5.43 -21.50 -13.43
N PRO A 189 5.09 -22.59 -14.15
CA PRO A 189 3.85 -22.66 -14.91
C PRO A 189 2.64 -22.55 -13.98
N ILE A 190 1.72 -21.64 -14.31
CA ILE A 190 0.51 -21.43 -13.51
C ILE A 190 -0.31 -22.73 -13.48
N PRO A 191 -0.93 -23.10 -12.34
CA PRO A 191 -1.82 -24.25 -12.28
C PRO A 191 -2.91 -24.22 -13.36
N TYR A 192 -3.12 -25.35 -14.04
CA TYR A 192 -4.02 -25.44 -15.21
C TYR A 192 -5.48 -25.05 -14.92
N TRP A 193 -5.97 -25.30 -13.70
CA TRP A 193 -7.31 -24.89 -13.30
C TRP A 193 -7.43 -23.36 -13.20
N LEU A 194 -6.37 -22.68 -12.77
CA LEU A 194 -6.31 -21.22 -12.65
C LEU A 194 -6.23 -20.58 -14.04
N PHE A 195 -5.48 -21.19 -14.96
CA PHE A 195 -5.46 -20.84 -16.38
C PHE A 195 -6.85 -20.92 -17.03
N LYS A 196 -7.61 -21.99 -16.73
CA LYS A 196 -8.99 -22.17 -17.22
C LYS A 196 -9.98 -21.23 -16.54
N LEU A 197 -9.84 -21.01 -15.23
CA LEU A 197 -10.71 -20.12 -14.44
C LEU A 197 -10.64 -18.67 -14.91
N HIS A 198 -9.43 -18.15 -15.12
CA HIS A 198 -9.24 -16.79 -15.61
C HIS A 198 -9.42 -16.65 -17.13
N GLY A 199 -9.73 -17.74 -17.84
CA GLY A 199 -10.01 -17.71 -19.27
C GLY A 199 -8.80 -17.38 -20.15
N LEU A 200 -7.57 -17.57 -19.66
CA LEU A 200 -6.33 -17.30 -20.41
C LEU A 200 -6.17 -18.22 -21.64
N ASN A 201 -6.97 -19.27 -21.74
CA ASN A 201 -7.03 -20.18 -22.88
C ASN A 201 -7.74 -19.59 -24.11
N HIS A 202 -8.46 -18.49 -23.95
CA HIS A 202 -9.12 -17.81 -25.05
C HIS A 202 -8.24 -16.69 -25.58
N PHE A 203 -7.93 -16.76 -26.86
CA PHE A 203 -7.20 -15.72 -27.58
C PHE A 203 -8.18 -14.80 -28.27
N TYR A 204 -8.00 -13.50 -28.10
CA TYR A 204 -8.79 -12.46 -28.75
C TYR A 204 -7.84 -11.61 -29.60
N ALA A 205 -8.03 -11.62 -30.91
CA ALA A 205 -7.25 -10.80 -31.82
C ALA A 205 -7.86 -9.40 -31.98
N CYS A 206 -7.03 -8.37 -32.09
CA CYS A 206 -7.44 -7.01 -32.40
C CYS A 206 -6.75 -6.53 -33.69
N GLU A 207 -7.52 -6.22 -34.73
CA GLU A 207 -7.00 -5.79 -36.02
C GLU A 207 -6.48 -4.35 -35.97
N ILE A 208 -7.12 -3.49 -35.16
CA ILE A 208 -6.70 -2.09 -34.94
C ILE A 208 -5.29 -2.01 -34.34
N CYS A 209 -4.88 -3.03 -33.56
CA CYS A 209 -3.53 -3.15 -32.99
C CYS A 209 -2.53 -3.86 -33.93
N GLY A 210 -2.86 -4.09 -35.20
CA GLY A 210 -1.99 -4.81 -36.15
C GLY A 210 -2.05 -6.33 -36.01
N GLY A 211 -3.18 -6.88 -35.56
CA GLY A 211 -3.38 -8.33 -35.42
C GLY A 211 -2.81 -8.93 -34.13
N GLU A 212 -2.50 -8.10 -33.13
CA GLU A 212 -2.00 -8.57 -31.84
C GLU A 212 -3.07 -9.42 -31.12
N SER A 213 -2.63 -10.55 -30.56
CA SER A 213 -3.49 -11.54 -29.92
C SER A 213 -3.38 -11.44 -28.40
N TYR A 214 -4.48 -11.09 -27.72
CA TYR A 214 -4.53 -10.96 -26.27
C TYR A 214 -5.06 -12.24 -25.61
N ARG A 215 -4.39 -12.67 -24.53
CA ARG A 215 -4.77 -13.84 -23.74
C ARG A 215 -5.79 -13.47 -22.68
N GLY A 216 -6.97 -14.06 -22.77
CA GLY A 216 -8.06 -13.89 -21.81
C GLY A 216 -8.81 -12.57 -21.94
N ARG A 217 -10.08 -12.59 -21.50
CA ARG A 217 -11.01 -11.47 -21.66
C ARG A 217 -10.55 -10.21 -20.92
N ARG A 218 -10.00 -10.37 -19.73
CA ARG A 218 -9.55 -9.23 -18.90
C ARG A 218 -8.38 -8.47 -19.53
N ASN A 219 -7.41 -9.19 -20.12
CA ASN A 219 -6.30 -8.54 -20.80
C ASN A 219 -6.79 -7.86 -22.09
N PHE A 220 -7.70 -8.52 -22.79
CA PHE A 220 -8.41 -7.95 -23.92
C PHE A 220 -9.33 -6.77 -23.56
N GLU A 221 -9.74 -6.54 -22.31
CA GLU A 221 -10.46 -5.31 -21.97
C GLU A 221 -9.50 -4.17 -21.60
N LYS A 222 -8.36 -4.49 -20.98
CA LYS A 222 -7.31 -3.51 -20.68
C LYS A 222 -6.68 -2.92 -21.95
N HIS A 223 -6.53 -3.70 -23.02
CA HIS A 223 -5.84 -3.22 -24.22
C HIS A 223 -6.49 -2.00 -24.88
N PHE A 224 -7.81 -1.78 -24.72
CA PHE A 224 -8.50 -0.60 -25.26
C PHE A 224 -7.97 0.72 -24.68
N ALA A 225 -7.45 0.69 -23.44
CA ALA A 225 -6.84 1.83 -22.78
C ALA A 225 -5.31 1.93 -23.04
N GLU A 226 -4.70 0.92 -23.65
CA GLU A 226 -3.26 0.91 -23.90
C GLU A 226 -2.87 1.88 -25.03
N ALA A 227 -1.63 2.39 -24.94
CA ALA A 227 -1.10 3.35 -25.91
C ALA A 227 -1.08 2.80 -27.35
N LYS A 228 -0.87 1.50 -27.53
CA LYS A 228 -0.91 0.84 -28.85
C LYS A 228 -2.27 0.98 -29.52
N HIS A 229 -3.33 0.62 -28.80
CA HIS A 229 -4.69 0.71 -29.33
C HIS A 229 -5.10 2.17 -29.56
N ALA A 230 -4.78 3.06 -28.61
CA ALA A 230 -5.00 4.50 -28.77
C ALA A 230 -4.25 5.08 -29.98
N HIS A 231 -3.06 4.57 -30.30
CA HIS A 231 -2.31 4.94 -31.49
C HIS A 231 -2.99 4.42 -32.76
N GLY A 232 -3.43 3.15 -32.78
CA GLY A 232 -4.19 2.57 -33.89
C GLY A 232 -5.46 3.38 -34.19
N MET A 233 -6.24 3.73 -33.17
CA MET A 233 -7.42 4.59 -33.30
C MET A 233 -7.08 5.97 -33.84
N ARG A 234 -5.96 6.57 -33.39
CA ARG A 234 -5.47 7.85 -33.90
C ARG A 234 -5.09 7.79 -35.39
N CYS A 235 -4.48 6.70 -35.84
CA CYS A 235 -4.17 6.49 -37.26
C CYS A 235 -5.42 6.38 -38.14
N LEU A 236 -6.53 5.87 -37.58
CA LEU A 236 -7.84 5.83 -38.25
C LEU A 236 -8.59 7.18 -38.21
N GLY A 237 -8.09 8.16 -37.45
CA GLY A 237 -8.77 9.44 -37.25
C GLY A 237 -9.99 9.36 -36.31
N ILE A 238 -10.13 8.27 -35.54
CA ILE A 238 -11.26 8.05 -34.63
C ILE A 238 -10.81 8.38 -33.20
N PRO A 239 -11.57 9.16 -32.41
CA PRO A 239 -11.23 9.42 -31.02
C PRO A 239 -11.40 8.16 -30.16
N ASN A 240 -10.39 7.81 -29.35
CA ASN A 240 -10.43 6.67 -28.44
C ASN A 240 -11.34 6.97 -27.22
N THR A 241 -12.65 6.82 -27.42
CA THR A 241 -13.67 6.96 -26.37
C THR A 241 -14.23 5.59 -25.98
N GLN A 242 -14.91 5.54 -24.84
CA GLN A 242 -15.50 4.29 -24.34
C GLN A 242 -16.54 3.66 -25.29
N HIS A 243 -17.11 4.44 -26.22
CA HIS A 243 -18.02 3.94 -27.26
C HIS A 243 -17.37 2.89 -28.17
N PHE A 244 -16.05 2.92 -28.31
CA PHE A 244 -15.30 2.00 -29.17
C PHE A 244 -14.76 0.77 -28.41
N HIS A 245 -15.07 0.62 -27.12
CA HIS A 245 -14.69 -0.58 -26.38
C HIS A 245 -15.42 -1.80 -26.94
N GLY A 246 -14.66 -2.84 -27.25
CA GLY A 246 -15.18 -4.09 -27.82
C GLY A 246 -15.14 -4.15 -29.35
N VAL A 247 -14.75 -3.06 -30.03
CA VAL A 247 -14.57 -3.04 -31.49
C VAL A 247 -13.16 -3.49 -31.82
N THR A 248 -13.03 -4.58 -32.58
CA THR A 248 -11.71 -5.14 -32.95
C THR A 248 -11.35 -4.96 -34.40
N THR A 249 -12.34 -4.98 -35.29
CA THR A 249 -12.14 -4.82 -36.73
C THR A 249 -12.10 -3.35 -37.10
N ILE A 250 -11.33 -3.03 -38.13
CA ILE A 250 -11.20 -1.64 -38.61
C ILE A 250 -12.51 -1.18 -39.26
N GLN A 251 -13.18 -2.08 -39.97
CA GLN A 251 -14.44 -1.79 -40.67
C GLN A 251 -15.55 -1.41 -39.67
N ASP A 252 -15.75 -2.20 -38.62
CA ASP A 252 -16.79 -1.93 -37.62
C ASP A 252 -16.53 -0.60 -36.90
N ALA A 253 -15.26 -0.25 -36.67
CA ALA A 253 -14.89 1.02 -36.05
C ALA A 253 -15.27 2.22 -36.92
N GLN A 254 -15.04 2.13 -38.24
CA GLN A 254 -15.40 3.17 -39.19
C GLN A 254 -16.93 3.32 -39.30
N GLU A 255 -17.66 2.22 -39.43
CA GLU A 255 -19.13 2.25 -39.51
C GLU A 255 -19.77 2.82 -38.23
N LEU A 256 -19.23 2.48 -37.06
CA LEU A 256 -19.69 3.02 -35.79
C LEU A 256 -19.38 4.51 -35.68
N TRP A 257 -18.20 4.93 -36.13
CA TRP A 257 -17.81 6.34 -36.12
C TRP A 257 -18.67 7.18 -37.05
N GLU A 258 -18.97 6.70 -38.26
CA GLU A 258 -19.88 7.39 -39.18
C GLU A 258 -21.27 7.59 -38.58
N LYS A 259 -21.84 6.55 -37.96
CA LYS A 259 -23.14 6.64 -37.27
C LYS A 259 -23.10 7.65 -36.12
N LEU A 260 -22.05 7.60 -35.29
CA LEU A 260 -21.90 8.50 -34.16
C LEU A 260 -21.69 9.95 -34.61
N ASN A 261 -20.87 10.15 -35.64
CA ASN A 261 -20.58 11.47 -36.20
C ASN A 261 -21.83 12.08 -36.86
N ASN A 262 -22.63 11.29 -37.58
CA ASN A 262 -23.91 11.75 -38.11
C ASN A 262 -24.86 12.19 -37.00
N ASN A 263 -24.97 11.41 -35.92
CA ASN A 263 -25.80 11.78 -34.78
C ASN A 263 -25.29 13.04 -34.06
N LEU A 264 -23.97 13.19 -33.94
CA LEU A 264 -23.34 14.39 -33.41
C LEU A 264 -23.62 15.62 -34.28
N GLN A 265 -23.55 15.49 -35.61
CA GLN A 265 -23.84 16.57 -36.55
C GLN A 265 -25.33 16.94 -36.56
N GLU A 266 -26.23 15.97 -36.47
CA GLU A 266 -27.68 16.22 -36.34
C GLU A 266 -28.00 16.97 -35.04
N ASN A 267 -27.34 16.62 -33.93
CA ASN A 267 -27.52 17.29 -32.65
C ASN A 267 -26.78 18.63 -32.56
N GLN A 268 -25.84 18.90 -33.46
CA GLN A 268 -25.10 20.16 -33.48
C GLN A 268 -25.96 21.22 -34.17
N PHE A 269 -26.52 22.12 -33.35
CA PHE A 269 -27.30 23.26 -33.84
C PHE A 269 -26.42 24.14 -34.75
N ASP A 270 -26.76 24.15 -36.04
CA ASP A 270 -26.12 25.04 -37.01
C ASP A 270 -26.87 26.37 -37.04
N GLY A 271 -26.40 27.33 -36.24
CA GLY A 271 -27.01 28.68 -36.17
C GLY A 271 -27.05 29.42 -37.51
N SER A 272 -26.21 29.05 -38.50
CA SER A 272 -26.32 29.67 -39.82
C SER A 272 -27.56 29.23 -40.60
N LYS A 273 -28.06 28.02 -40.33
CA LYS A 273 -29.21 27.40 -41.02
C LYS A 273 -30.47 27.35 -40.19
N GLN A 274 -30.35 27.14 -38.89
CA GLN A 274 -31.46 26.88 -37.97
C GLN A 274 -31.87 28.12 -37.16
N GLU A 275 -31.12 29.23 -37.23
CA GLU A 275 -31.51 30.51 -36.62
C GLU A 275 -32.52 31.22 -37.53
N GLU A 276 -33.74 31.36 -37.01
CA GLU A 276 -34.88 32.00 -37.67
C GLU A 276 -35.01 33.46 -37.21
N TYR A 277 -35.10 34.38 -38.19
CA TYR A 277 -35.31 35.81 -37.98
C TYR A 277 -36.69 36.22 -38.47
N GLU A 278 -37.33 37.13 -37.74
CA GLU A 278 -38.63 37.70 -38.09
C GLU A 278 -38.48 39.11 -38.68
N ASP A 279 -39.08 39.31 -39.85
CA ASP A 279 -39.27 40.58 -40.56
C ASP A 279 -40.27 41.50 -39.80
N SER A 280 -40.20 42.82 -40.04
CA SER A 280 -41.20 43.80 -39.58
C SER A 280 -42.66 43.46 -39.96
N HIS A 281 -42.88 42.65 -40.99
CA HIS A 281 -44.17 42.11 -41.45
C HIS A 281 -44.53 40.75 -40.84
N GLY A 282 -43.69 40.18 -39.98
CA GLY A 282 -43.94 38.90 -39.31
C GLY A 282 -43.57 37.65 -40.12
N ASN A 283 -42.82 37.80 -41.20
CA ASN A 283 -42.34 36.67 -42.00
C ASN A 283 -41.09 36.05 -41.36
N VAL A 284 -41.11 34.73 -41.17
CA VAL A 284 -39.97 33.98 -40.60
C VAL A 284 -39.06 33.52 -41.72
N MET A 285 -37.78 33.89 -41.64
CA MET A 285 -36.78 33.56 -42.66
C MET A 285 -35.47 33.11 -42.00
N SER A 286 -34.62 32.38 -42.73
CA SER A 286 -33.30 32.03 -42.20
C SER A 286 -32.42 33.27 -42.09
N ARG A 287 -31.47 33.26 -41.16
CA ARG A 287 -30.49 34.35 -40.99
C ARG A 287 -29.84 34.80 -42.30
N ALA A 288 -29.40 33.85 -43.13
CA ALA A 288 -28.72 34.17 -44.39
C ALA A 288 -29.64 34.93 -45.36
N THR A 289 -30.90 34.50 -45.47
CA THR A 289 -31.90 35.19 -46.30
C THR A 289 -32.28 36.56 -45.74
N TYR A 290 -32.36 36.68 -44.43
CA TYR A 290 -32.65 37.95 -43.77
C TYR A 290 -31.51 38.95 -43.99
N GLU A 291 -30.26 38.54 -43.76
CA GLU A 291 -29.09 39.40 -44.00
C GLU A 291 -28.96 39.83 -45.47
N ASP A 292 -29.29 38.95 -46.43
CA ASP A 292 -29.22 39.27 -47.85
C ASP A 292 -30.34 40.25 -48.27
N LEU A 293 -31.58 40.03 -47.82
CA LEU A 293 -32.69 40.96 -48.03
C LEU A 293 -32.42 42.32 -47.35
N ALA A 294 -31.80 42.32 -46.17
CA ALA A 294 -31.43 43.55 -45.46
C ALA A 294 -30.36 44.33 -46.22
N ARG A 295 -29.36 43.64 -46.83
CA ARG A 295 -28.35 44.28 -47.69
C ARG A 295 -28.97 44.86 -48.97
N GLN A 296 -30.00 44.22 -49.50
CA GLN A 296 -30.74 44.68 -50.68
C GLN A 296 -31.76 45.79 -50.34
N GLY A 297 -32.04 46.03 -49.06
CA GLY A 297 -33.00 47.03 -48.58
C GLY A 297 -34.47 46.61 -48.75
N LEU A 298 -34.75 45.31 -48.71
CA LEU A 298 -36.06 44.69 -48.97
C LEU A 298 -36.77 44.20 -47.68
N LEU A 299 -36.37 44.70 -46.52
CA LEU A 299 -36.78 44.24 -45.18
C LEU A 299 -37.34 45.37 -44.32
#